data_AF-A0A932NI14-F1
#
_entry.id   AF-A0A932NI14-F1
#
_cell.length_a   1.000
_cell.length_b   1.000
_cell.length_c   1.000
_cell.angle_alpha   90.00
_cell.angle_beta   90.00
_cell.angle_gamma   90.00
#
_symmetry.space_group_name_H-M   'P 1'
#
loop_
_entity.id
_entity.type
_entity.pdbx_description
1 polymer ?
#
loop_
_entity_poly.entity_id
_entity_poly.type
_entity_poly.pdbx_seq_one_letter_code
_entity_poly.pdbx_strand_id
1 'polypeptide(L)'
;MAGQQTGFVPRDYDVFAGLDVDKTNISVTFVDHEMAIKSMSLPNDAENLLGYVAKKFPDKRVAFAYEAGPTGYGLHDRITAAGYPCMVVAPCMVPTARGHHVKTNRLDSQKISESLRGGQLKSIHVPSPSYRDLRHLIQLRDTCVRQATSTKLRIKGLLLFEGIPFPQPAGAPVQWSKSIVASLKTLACGGGVRFKLDQLIAALEFSKKQVLATTKEIRRASVRWTKKSTGTSYF
;
A
#
# COMPACT_ATOMS: atom_id res chain seq x y z
N MET A 1 -2.96 -24.47 -11.80
CA MET A 1 -3.10 -25.42 -10.69
C MET A 1 -2.82 -24.68 -9.39
N ALA A 2 -3.84 -24.53 -8.53
CA ALA A 2 -3.68 -23.85 -7.25
C ALA A 2 -2.93 -24.81 -6.31
N GLY A 3 -1.65 -24.52 -6.05
CA GLY A 3 -0.90 -25.24 -5.02
C GLY A 3 -1.59 -25.04 -3.68
N GLN A 4 -2.02 -26.14 -3.07
CA GLN A 4 -2.43 -26.20 -1.67
C GLN A 4 -1.34 -25.52 -0.82
N GLN A 5 -1.69 -24.46 -0.08
CA GLN A 5 -0.81 -23.94 0.96
C GLN A 5 -0.73 -25.01 2.04
N THR A 6 0.37 -25.77 2.04
CA THR A 6 0.80 -26.53 3.21
C THR A 6 0.91 -25.55 4.37
N GLY A 7 0.06 -25.72 5.38
CA GLY A 7 0.02 -24.82 6.54
C GLY A 7 1.39 -24.74 7.21
N PHE A 8 1.71 -23.60 7.81
CA PHE A 8 2.91 -23.43 8.62
C PHE A 8 2.88 -24.45 9.78
N VAL A 9 3.89 -25.31 9.88
CA VAL A 9 4.01 -26.30 10.96
C VAL A 9 5.20 -25.92 11.85
N PRO A 10 5.00 -25.48 13.10
CA PRO A 10 6.09 -24.97 13.93
C PRO A 10 7.25 -25.96 14.15
N ARG A 11 6.97 -27.27 14.23
CA ARG A 11 7.99 -28.31 14.42
C ARG A 11 9.02 -28.40 13.27
N ASP A 12 8.73 -27.79 12.13
CA ASP A 12 9.62 -27.76 10.98
C ASP A 12 10.65 -26.61 11.07
N TYR A 13 10.65 -25.87 12.19
CA TYR A 13 11.54 -24.74 12.44
C TYR A 13 12.14 -24.82 13.84
N ASP A 14 13.32 -24.25 13.99
CA ASP A 14 14.09 -24.26 15.23
C ASP A 14 14.00 -22.93 15.98
N VAL A 15 13.86 -21.82 15.22
CA VAL A 15 13.82 -20.46 15.76
C VAL A 15 12.68 -19.68 15.12
N PHE A 16 11.95 -18.92 15.94
CA PHE A 16 10.80 -18.13 15.55
C PHE A 16 11.10 -16.65 15.82
N ALA A 17 11.11 -15.84 14.76
CA ALA A 17 11.44 -14.43 14.81
C ALA A 17 10.16 -13.59 14.62
N GLY A 18 9.71 -12.94 15.69
CA GLY A 18 8.65 -11.94 15.62
C GLY A 18 9.24 -10.56 15.40
N LEU A 19 8.68 -9.79 14.47
CA LEU A 19 9.16 -8.46 14.10
C LEU A 19 8.05 -7.43 14.32
N ASP A 20 8.39 -6.35 15.02
CA ASP A 20 7.64 -5.10 15.02
C ASP A 20 8.43 -4.07 14.21
N VAL A 21 7.83 -3.59 13.12
CA VAL A 21 8.52 -2.86 12.05
C VAL A 21 8.03 -1.42 12.02
N ASP A 22 8.91 -0.49 12.35
CA ASP A 22 8.65 0.94 12.24
C ASP A 22 9.41 1.56 11.04
N LYS A 23 9.30 2.87 10.85
CA LYS A 23 9.92 3.56 9.72
C LYS A 23 11.46 3.43 9.69
N THR A 24 12.09 3.32 10.84
CA THR A 24 13.54 3.45 11.04
C THR A 24 14.20 2.22 11.64
N ASN A 25 13.44 1.41 12.38
CA ASN A 25 13.93 0.28 13.14
C ASN A 25 13.01 -0.95 12.98
N ILE A 26 13.60 -2.12 13.19
CA ILE A 26 12.93 -3.39 13.38
C ILE A 26 13.24 -3.85 14.81
N SER A 27 12.21 -3.91 15.65
CA SER A 27 12.31 -4.64 16.92
C SER A 27 12.07 -6.11 16.63
N VAL A 28 13.06 -6.96 16.91
CA VAL A 28 13.00 -8.39 16.65
C VAL A 28 13.14 -9.16 17.95
N THR A 29 12.29 -10.18 18.12
CA THR A 29 12.42 -11.17 19.19
C THR A 29 12.53 -12.56 18.58
N PHE A 30 13.59 -13.28 18.96
CA PHE A 30 13.84 -14.68 18.61
C PHE A 30 13.48 -15.56 19.80
N VAL A 31 12.75 -16.64 19.55
CA VAL A 31 12.38 -17.67 20.53
C VAL A 31 12.62 -19.04 19.91
N ASP A 32 13.15 -19.99 20.67
CA ASP A 32 13.25 -21.40 20.28
C ASP A 32 12.23 -22.28 21.06
N HIS A 33 12.29 -23.60 20.87
CA HIS A 33 11.38 -24.52 21.58
C HIS A 33 11.65 -24.63 23.09
N GLU A 34 12.86 -24.27 23.54
CA GLU A 34 13.28 -24.27 24.94
C GLU A 34 12.93 -22.94 25.65
N MET A 35 12.23 -22.04 24.96
CA MET A 35 11.87 -20.69 25.43
C MET A 35 13.09 -19.80 25.68
N ALA A 36 14.23 -20.02 25.02
CA ALA A 36 15.31 -19.07 25.04
C ALA A 36 14.91 -17.83 24.23
N ILE A 37 14.66 -16.72 24.92
CA ILE A 37 14.22 -15.46 24.31
C ILE A 37 15.41 -14.52 24.14
N LYS A 38 15.58 -13.99 22.92
CA LYS A 38 16.49 -12.88 22.65
C LYS A 38 15.79 -11.78 21.86
N SER A 39 15.70 -10.59 22.44
CA SER A 39 15.16 -9.40 21.77
C SER A 39 16.26 -8.38 21.48
N MET A 40 16.13 -7.68 20.35
CA MET A 40 17.02 -6.58 19.98
C MET A 40 16.30 -5.61 19.02
N SER A 41 16.91 -4.45 18.82
CA SER A 41 16.48 -3.48 17.82
C SER A 41 17.58 -3.36 16.76
N LEU A 42 17.19 -3.35 15.49
CA LEU A 42 18.05 -3.16 14.34
C LEU A 42 17.53 -1.99 13.51
N PRO A 43 18.38 -1.31 12.72
CA PRO A 43 17.87 -0.43 11.67
C PRO A 43 16.89 -1.18 10.76
N ASN A 44 15.90 -0.48 10.20
CA ASN A 44 14.92 -1.06 9.27
C ASN A 44 15.57 -1.32 7.90
N ASP A 45 16.39 -2.35 7.88
CA ASP A 45 17.10 -2.88 6.73
C ASP A 45 17.14 -4.40 6.87
N ALA A 46 16.60 -5.09 5.85
CA ALA A 46 16.52 -6.54 5.82
C ALA A 46 17.92 -7.18 5.85
N GLU A 47 18.94 -6.53 5.28
CA GLU A 47 20.29 -7.09 5.22
C GLU A 47 20.92 -7.18 6.62
N ASN A 48 20.67 -6.19 7.49
CA ASN A 48 21.12 -6.24 8.89
C ASN A 48 20.46 -7.39 9.66
N LEU A 49 19.16 -7.59 9.44
CA LEU A 49 18.43 -8.70 10.06
C LEU A 49 18.94 -10.05 9.56
N LEU A 50 19.08 -10.22 8.24
CA LEU A 50 19.52 -11.47 7.62
C LEU A 50 20.99 -11.77 7.95
N GLY A 51 21.87 -10.77 7.97
CA GLY A 51 23.26 -10.92 8.38
C GLY A 51 23.40 -11.33 9.85
N TYR A 52 22.55 -10.79 10.73
CA TYR A 52 22.48 -11.25 12.11
C TYR A 52 22.04 -12.70 12.22
N VAL A 53 21.00 -13.10 11.48
CA VAL A 53 20.49 -14.49 11.48
C VAL A 53 21.53 -15.45 10.94
N ALA A 54 22.17 -15.15 9.81
CA ALA A 54 23.23 -15.98 9.24
C ALA A 54 24.40 -16.20 10.21
N LYS A 55 24.80 -15.16 10.97
CA LYS A 55 25.88 -15.26 11.96
C LYS A 55 25.47 -16.02 13.22
N LYS A 56 24.26 -15.81 13.71
CA LYS A 56 23.83 -16.34 15.02
C LYS A 56 23.18 -17.72 14.93
N PHE A 57 22.60 -18.05 13.79
CA PHE A 57 21.77 -19.24 13.56
C PHE A 57 22.14 -19.95 12.25
N PRO A 58 23.44 -20.22 11.96
CA PRO A 58 23.90 -20.70 10.65
C PRO A 58 23.26 -22.02 10.20
N ASP A 59 22.95 -22.92 11.15
CA ASP A 59 22.41 -24.26 10.88
C ASP A 59 20.97 -24.45 11.41
N LYS A 60 20.24 -23.35 11.62
CA LYS A 60 18.88 -23.39 12.15
C LYS A 60 17.87 -22.94 11.12
N ARG A 61 16.73 -23.62 11.08
CA ARG A 61 15.57 -23.22 10.28
C ARG A 61 14.84 -22.10 11.00
N VAL A 62 14.96 -20.88 10.51
CA VAL A 62 14.35 -19.69 11.11
C VAL A 62 13.08 -19.31 10.36
N ALA A 63 11.98 -19.12 11.09
CA ALA A 63 10.73 -18.59 10.57
C ALA A 63 10.48 -17.18 11.07
N PHE A 64 9.97 -16.30 10.21
CA PHE A 64 9.67 -14.91 10.54
C PHE A 64 8.18 -14.63 10.53
N ALA A 65 7.74 -13.67 11.35
CA ALA A 65 6.43 -13.07 11.23
C ALA A 65 6.46 -11.59 11.59
N TYR A 66 5.65 -10.79 10.92
CA TYR A 66 5.44 -9.38 11.27
C TYR A 66 4.04 -8.90 10.92
N GLU A 67 3.61 -7.83 11.57
CA GLU A 67 2.30 -7.23 11.33
C GLU A 67 2.29 -6.35 10.08
N ALA A 68 1.25 -6.49 9.26
CA ALA A 68 1.05 -5.64 8.09
C ALA A 68 0.91 -4.18 8.50
N GLY A 69 1.95 -3.40 8.23
CA GLY A 69 2.03 -1.99 8.59
C GLY A 69 2.24 -1.07 7.39
N PRO A 70 2.43 0.24 7.64
CA PRO A 70 2.68 1.24 6.60
C PRO A 70 4.00 1.03 5.85
N THR A 71 4.90 0.18 6.37
CA THR A 71 6.18 -0.19 5.78
C THR A 71 6.03 -1.18 4.61
N GLY A 72 4.84 -1.73 4.39
CA GLY A 72 4.50 -2.56 3.24
C GLY A 72 5.11 -3.97 3.29
N TYR A 73 5.46 -4.50 2.11
CA TYR A 73 5.88 -5.89 1.93
C TYR A 73 7.34 -6.05 1.49
N GLY A 74 8.13 -4.97 1.48
CA GLY A 74 9.53 -5.02 1.05
C GLY A 74 10.38 -5.93 1.96
N LEU A 75 10.13 -5.90 3.27
CA LEU A 75 10.81 -6.76 4.23
C LEU A 75 10.46 -8.24 4.00
N HIS A 76 9.17 -8.55 3.81
CA HIS A 76 8.71 -9.89 3.42
C HIS A 76 9.45 -10.39 2.17
N ASP A 77 9.50 -9.57 1.11
CA ASP A 77 10.13 -9.97 -0.16
C ASP A 77 11.62 -10.28 0.00
N ARG A 78 12.34 -9.52 0.82
CA ARG A 78 13.77 -9.75 1.11
C ARG A 78 14.00 -11.01 1.91
N ILE A 79 13.22 -11.23 2.98
CA ILE A 79 13.33 -12.42 3.83
C ILE A 79 13.02 -13.69 3.01
N THR A 80 11.96 -13.66 2.21
CA THR A 80 11.57 -14.80 1.36
C THR A 80 12.56 -15.05 0.22
N ALA A 81 13.13 -14.00 -0.39
CA ALA A 81 14.20 -14.15 -1.38
C ALA A 81 15.48 -14.77 -0.79
N ALA A 82 15.75 -14.56 0.50
CA ALA A 82 16.84 -15.19 1.22
C ALA A 82 16.55 -16.64 1.67
N GLY A 83 15.39 -17.20 1.28
CA GLY A 83 15.02 -18.59 1.55
C GLY A 83 14.32 -18.83 2.89
N TYR A 84 14.02 -17.79 3.65
CA TYR A 84 13.33 -17.91 4.93
C TYR A 84 11.80 -17.72 4.77
N PRO A 85 10.97 -18.53 5.43
CA PRO A 85 9.53 -18.28 5.47
C PRO A 85 9.22 -17.03 6.29
N CYS A 86 8.33 -16.20 5.78
CA CYS A 86 7.89 -14.96 6.42
C CYS A 86 6.37 -14.85 6.36
N MET A 87 5.71 -14.85 7.53
CA MET A 87 4.27 -14.63 7.63
C MET A 87 3.98 -13.15 7.82
N VAL A 88 3.01 -12.63 7.07
CA VAL A 88 2.50 -11.27 7.29
C VAL A 88 1.14 -11.40 7.97
N VAL A 89 0.94 -10.79 9.13
CA VAL A 89 -0.30 -10.92 9.90
C VAL A 89 -1.11 -9.63 9.89
N ALA A 90 -2.43 -9.71 10.01
CA ALA A 90 -3.27 -8.51 10.08
C ALA A 90 -3.17 -7.83 11.46
N PRO A 91 -3.30 -6.50 11.54
CA PRO A 91 -3.17 -5.73 12.78
C PRO A 91 -4.03 -6.14 13.97
N CYS A 92 -5.18 -6.77 13.71
CA CYS A 92 -6.13 -7.16 14.74
C CYS A 92 -5.91 -8.57 15.31
N MET A 93 -4.90 -9.32 14.84
CA MET A 93 -4.71 -10.73 15.21
C MET A 93 -3.79 -10.97 16.42
N VAL A 94 -3.20 -9.92 17.00
CA VAL A 94 -2.48 -10.01 18.28
C VAL A 94 -3.42 -9.57 19.40
N PRO A 95 -3.99 -10.49 20.20
CA PRO A 95 -4.91 -10.14 21.27
C PRO A 95 -4.24 -9.20 22.27
N THR A 96 -4.81 -8.01 22.46
CA THR A 96 -4.29 -7.04 23.43
C THR A 96 -5.41 -6.62 24.37
N ALA A 97 -5.22 -6.81 25.68
CA ALA A 97 -6.17 -6.38 26.70
C ALA A 97 -6.32 -4.85 26.71
N ARG A 98 -7.56 -4.35 26.84
CA ARG A 98 -7.83 -2.92 27.01
C ARG A 98 -7.20 -2.41 28.31
N GLY A 99 -6.37 -1.37 28.24
CA GLY A 99 -5.90 -0.63 29.42
C GLY A 99 -4.39 -0.59 29.65
N HIS A 100 -3.58 -1.37 28.93
CA HIS A 100 -2.11 -1.32 29.02
C HIS A 100 -1.48 -0.77 27.74
N HIS A 101 -1.62 0.55 27.50
CA HIS A 101 -0.86 1.24 26.46
C HIS A 101 0.48 1.72 27.01
N VAL A 102 1.39 0.78 27.25
CA VAL A 102 2.82 1.08 27.12
C VAL A 102 3.24 0.46 25.80
N LYS A 103 3.42 1.30 24.77
CA LYS A 103 3.96 0.85 23.48
C LYS A 103 5.40 0.42 23.71
N THR A 104 5.61 -0.87 23.91
CA THR A 104 6.96 -1.44 23.94
C THR A 104 7.08 -2.34 22.72
N ASN A 105 7.69 -1.83 21.66
CA ASN A 105 7.97 -2.57 20.41
C ASN A 105 8.59 -3.97 20.67
N ARG A 106 9.29 -4.13 21.81
CA ARG A 106 9.77 -5.43 22.32
C ARG A 106 8.64 -6.41 22.67
N LEU A 107 7.61 -5.97 23.39
CA LEU A 107 6.47 -6.82 23.77
C LEU A 107 5.69 -7.26 22.54
N ASP A 108 5.53 -6.37 21.56
CA ASP A 108 4.79 -6.69 20.33
C ASP A 108 5.57 -7.70 19.48
N SER A 109 6.87 -7.50 19.29
CA SER A 109 7.72 -8.49 18.60
C SER A 109 7.80 -9.83 19.35
N GLN A 110 7.81 -9.83 20.69
CA GLN A 110 7.77 -11.05 21.50
C GLN A 110 6.45 -11.82 21.34
N LYS A 111 5.30 -11.15 21.45
CA LYS A 111 3.98 -11.77 21.23
C LYS A 111 3.88 -12.41 19.86
N ILE A 112 4.39 -11.74 18.82
CA ILE A 112 4.41 -12.28 17.45
C ILE A 112 5.28 -13.53 17.39
N SER A 113 6.48 -13.51 17.97
CA SER A 113 7.40 -14.65 18.00
C SER A 113 6.78 -15.87 18.71
N GLU A 114 6.19 -15.66 19.88
CA GLU A 114 5.54 -16.71 20.66
C GLU A 114 4.31 -17.29 19.93
N SER A 115 3.50 -16.43 19.32
CA SER A 115 2.34 -16.85 18.52
C SER A 115 2.76 -17.62 17.27
N LEU A 116 3.88 -17.25 16.64
CA LEU A 116 4.46 -17.96 15.51
C LEU A 116 4.94 -19.35 15.95
N ARG A 117 5.69 -19.44 17.05
CA ARG A 117 6.12 -20.72 17.65
C ARG A 117 4.95 -21.62 18.00
N GLY A 118 3.86 -21.05 18.51
CA GLY A 118 2.64 -21.78 18.83
C GLY A 118 1.81 -22.20 17.61
N GLY A 119 2.16 -21.76 16.39
CA GLY A 119 1.36 -22.01 15.18
C GLY A 119 0.01 -21.30 15.18
N GLN A 120 -0.13 -20.23 15.96
CA GLN A 120 -1.38 -19.50 16.18
C GLN A 120 -1.61 -18.39 15.14
N LEU A 121 -0.57 -18.00 14.41
CA LEU A 121 -0.66 -16.95 13.40
C LEU A 121 -1.32 -17.46 12.12
N LYS A 122 -2.10 -16.59 11.50
CA LYS A 122 -2.62 -16.78 10.14
C LYS A 122 -2.02 -15.71 9.23
N SER A 123 -1.27 -16.13 8.22
CA SER A 123 -0.72 -15.18 7.26
C SER A 123 -1.83 -14.62 6.37
N ILE A 124 -1.81 -13.32 6.11
CA ILE A 124 -2.56 -12.72 5.02
C ILE A 124 -1.88 -13.06 3.69
N HIS A 125 -2.66 -12.99 2.61
CA HIS A 125 -2.11 -13.14 1.27
C HIS A 125 -1.30 -11.88 0.90
N VAL A 126 0.01 -12.07 0.69
CA VAL A 126 0.90 -11.03 0.17
C VAL A 126 0.80 -10.99 -1.35
N PRO A 127 0.28 -9.91 -1.97
CA PRO A 127 0.18 -9.85 -3.42
C PRO A 127 1.57 -9.83 -4.06
N SER A 128 1.69 -10.46 -5.24
CA SER A 128 2.95 -10.46 -6.00
C SER A 128 3.44 -9.03 -6.30
N PRO A 129 4.75 -8.80 -6.46
CA PRO A 129 5.29 -7.49 -6.81
C PRO A 129 4.60 -6.87 -8.03
N SER A 130 4.40 -7.66 -9.09
CA SER A 130 3.72 -7.21 -10.31
C SER A 130 2.27 -6.76 -10.09
N TYR A 131 1.55 -7.40 -9.16
CA TYR A 131 0.19 -7.00 -8.81
C TYR A 131 0.19 -5.71 -7.98
N ARG A 132 1.15 -5.56 -7.06
CA ARG A 132 1.34 -4.32 -6.28
C ARG A 132 1.66 -3.13 -7.17
N ASP A 133 2.53 -3.31 -8.16
CA ASP A 133 2.88 -2.29 -9.15
C ASP A 133 1.64 -1.81 -9.93
N LEU A 134 0.81 -2.74 -10.42
CA LEU A 134 -0.43 -2.39 -11.10
C LEU A 134 -1.40 -1.66 -10.16
N ARG A 135 -1.49 -2.09 -8.90
CA ARG A 135 -2.34 -1.43 -7.89
C ARG A 135 -1.94 0.02 -7.65
N HIS A 136 -0.64 0.35 -7.65
CA HIS A 136 -0.18 1.73 -7.55
C HIS A 136 -0.71 2.60 -8.71
N LEU A 137 -0.70 2.07 -9.93
CA LEU A 137 -1.24 2.80 -11.10
C LEU A 137 -2.75 3.04 -10.99
N ILE A 138 -3.51 2.03 -10.53
CA ILE A 138 -4.96 2.14 -10.32
C ILE A 138 -5.27 3.18 -9.24
N GLN A 139 -4.58 3.12 -8.09
CA GLN A 139 -4.74 4.06 -6.99
C GLN A 139 -4.42 5.50 -7.42
N LEU A 140 -3.37 5.70 -8.23
CA LEU A 140 -3.02 7.00 -8.78
C LEU A 140 -4.13 7.52 -9.70
N ARG A 141 -4.65 6.67 -10.60
CA ARG A 141 -5.78 7.06 -11.47
C ARG A 141 -6.99 7.49 -10.65
N ASP A 142 -7.37 6.73 -9.63
CA ASP A 142 -8.51 7.05 -8.76
C ASP A 142 -8.30 8.38 -8.02
N THR A 143 -7.07 8.64 -7.58
CA THR A 143 -6.69 9.92 -6.97
C THR A 143 -6.89 11.08 -7.95
N CYS A 144 -6.39 10.96 -9.18
CA CYS A 144 -6.57 11.99 -10.22
C CYS A 144 -8.05 12.19 -10.60
N VAL A 145 -8.85 11.12 -10.64
CA VAL A 145 -10.29 11.20 -10.90
C VAL A 145 -11.00 11.93 -9.76
N ARG A 146 -10.66 11.63 -8.51
CA ARG A 146 -11.21 12.33 -7.32
C ARG A 146 -10.83 13.80 -7.32
N GLN A 147 -9.58 14.14 -7.65
CA GLN A 147 -9.12 15.52 -7.79
C GLN A 147 -9.92 16.26 -8.87
N ALA A 148 -10.04 15.70 -10.08
CA ALA A 148 -10.83 16.29 -11.15
C ALA A 148 -12.30 16.50 -10.74
N THR A 149 -12.90 15.51 -10.08
CA THR A 149 -14.29 15.59 -9.59
C THR A 149 -14.46 16.68 -8.53
N SER A 150 -13.54 16.73 -7.57
CA SER A 150 -13.55 17.73 -6.51
C SER A 150 -13.37 19.14 -7.06
N THR A 151 -12.48 19.35 -8.05
CA THR A 151 -12.30 20.65 -8.70
C THR A 151 -13.53 21.08 -9.51
N LYS A 152 -14.21 20.16 -10.19
CA LYS A 152 -15.49 20.44 -10.86
C LYS A 152 -16.54 20.96 -9.87
N LEU A 153 -16.64 20.33 -8.70
CA LEU A 153 -17.56 20.76 -7.64
C LEU A 153 -17.20 22.15 -7.11
N ARG A 154 -15.90 22.44 -6.92
CA ARG A 154 -15.43 23.78 -6.51
C ARG A 154 -15.78 24.86 -7.51
N ILE A 155 -15.64 24.60 -8.82
CA ILE A 155 -16.05 25.53 -9.87
C ILE A 155 -17.55 25.77 -9.81
N LYS A 156 -18.37 24.71 -9.75
CA LYS A 156 -19.83 24.85 -9.63
C LYS A 156 -20.23 25.64 -8.39
N GLY A 157 -19.60 25.37 -7.25
CA GLY A 157 -19.85 26.08 -6.00
C GLY A 157 -19.47 27.56 -6.07
N LEU A 158 -18.34 27.89 -6.70
CA LEU A 158 -17.93 29.28 -6.92
C LEU A 158 -18.96 30.04 -7.78
N LEU A 159 -19.38 29.46 -8.90
CA LEU A 159 -20.34 30.10 -9.78
C LEU A 159 -21.70 30.28 -9.09
N LEU A 160 -22.16 29.27 -8.35
CA LEU A 160 -23.38 29.34 -7.57
C LEU A 160 -23.34 30.45 -6.51
N PHE A 161 -22.21 30.55 -5.79
CA PHE A 161 -22.03 31.56 -4.74
C PHE A 161 -22.04 32.99 -5.30
N GLU A 162 -21.45 33.20 -6.48
CA GLU A 162 -21.42 34.49 -7.15
C GLU A 162 -22.69 34.80 -7.96
N GLY A 163 -23.71 33.92 -7.92
CA GLY A 163 -24.95 34.08 -8.68
C GLY A 163 -24.77 33.95 -10.20
N ILE A 164 -23.65 33.36 -10.64
CA ILE A 164 -23.31 33.21 -12.05
C ILE A 164 -23.88 31.88 -12.59
N PRO A 165 -24.69 31.91 -13.66
CA PRO A 165 -25.20 30.68 -14.26
C PRO A 165 -24.05 29.84 -14.86
N PHE A 166 -24.08 28.52 -14.63
CA PHE A 166 -23.17 27.61 -15.30
C PHE A 166 -23.41 27.67 -16.82
N PRO A 167 -22.37 27.67 -17.68
CA PRO A 167 -22.51 27.95 -19.11
C PRO A 167 -23.09 26.76 -19.90
N GLN A 168 -24.31 26.34 -19.57
CA GLN A 168 -25.05 25.27 -20.22
C GLN A 168 -26.55 25.60 -20.25
N PRO A 169 -27.34 24.99 -21.16
CA PRO A 169 -28.79 25.17 -21.16
C PRO A 169 -29.42 24.75 -19.82
N ALA A 170 -30.41 25.52 -19.36
CA ALA A 170 -31.17 25.18 -18.16
C ALA A 170 -31.81 23.80 -18.29
N GLY A 171 -31.73 22.98 -17.23
CA GLY A 171 -32.26 21.61 -17.22
C GLY A 171 -31.39 20.56 -17.93
N ALA A 172 -30.34 20.96 -18.66
CA ALA A 172 -29.44 19.99 -19.28
C ALA A 172 -28.52 19.31 -18.25
N PRO A 173 -28.19 18.00 -18.43
CA PRO A 173 -27.23 17.33 -17.58
C PRO A 173 -25.84 17.97 -17.73
N VAL A 174 -25.16 18.21 -16.61
CA VAL A 174 -23.85 18.86 -16.62
C VAL A 174 -22.80 17.99 -17.31
N GLN A 175 -22.30 18.45 -18.46
CA GLN A 175 -21.24 17.78 -19.21
C GLN A 175 -19.96 18.61 -19.22
N TRP A 176 -18.86 18.06 -18.70
CA TRP A 176 -17.55 18.75 -18.66
C TRP A 176 -16.77 18.63 -19.97
N SER A 177 -17.37 19.12 -21.06
CA SER A 177 -16.81 19.14 -22.42
C SER A 177 -15.70 20.20 -22.57
N LYS A 178 -14.97 20.15 -23.69
CA LYS A 178 -13.98 21.20 -24.02
C LYS A 178 -14.63 22.56 -24.21
N SER A 179 -15.82 22.59 -24.82
CA SER A 179 -16.60 23.82 -25.03
C SER A 179 -17.00 24.48 -23.70
N ILE A 180 -17.50 23.71 -22.73
CA ILE A 180 -17.82 24.24 -21.39
C ILE A 180 -16.59 24.84 -20.72
N VAL A 181 -15.44 24.17 -20.78
CA VAL A 181 -14.19 24.70 -20.21
C VAL A 181 -13.76 25.99 -20.91
N ALA A 182 -13.92 26.09 -22.24
CA ALA A 182 -13.65 27.32 -22.98
C ALA A 182 -14.60 28.45 -22.57
N SER A 183 -15.90 28.19 -22.42
CA SER A 183 -16.87 29.18 -21.95
C SER A 183 -16.56 29.67 -20.54
N LEU A 184 -16.09 28.81 -19.64
CA LEU A 184 -15.67 29.20 -18.28
C LEU A 184 -14.46 30.15 -18.28
N LYS A 185 -13.58 30.08 -19.29
CA LYS A 185 -12.42 30.96 -19.43
C LYS A 185 -12.81 32.38 -19.84
N THR A 186 -13.89 32.53 -20.60
CA THR A 186 -14.37 33.84 -21.09
C THR A 186 -15.54 34.39 -20.29
N LEU A 187 -15.95 33.72 -19.21
CA LEU A 187 -17.11 34.07 -18.42
C LEU A 187 -16.87 35.40 -17.67
N ALA A 188 -17.83 36.32 -17.80
CA ALA A 188 -17.80 37.62 -17.14
C ALA A 188 -17.97 37.46 -15.61
N CYS A 189 -17.01 37.98 -14.84
CA CYS A 189 -17.00 37.93 -13.38
C CYS A 189 -16.04 38.99 -12.81
N GLY A 190 -16.15 39.27 -11.51
CA GLY A 190 -15.23 40.20 -10.83
C GLY A 190 -13.78 39.69 -10.79
N GLY A 191 -12.80 40.58 -10.65
CA GLY A 191 -11.37 40.24 -10.76
C GLY A 191 -10.89 39.13 -9.81
N GLY A 192 -11.32 39.16 -8.54
CA GLY A 192 -10.99 38.11 -7.58
C GLY A 192 -11.61 36.75 -7.92
N VAL A 193 -12.86 36.76 -8.41
CA VAL A 193 -13.57 35.57 -8.89
C VAL A 193 -12.88 34.99 -10.12
N ARG A 194 -12.51 35.84 -11.09
CA ARG A 194 -11.78 35.46 -12.30
C ARG A 194 -10.47 34.75 -11.95
N PHE A 195 -9.66 35.35 -11.07
CA PHE A 195 -8.40 34.74 -10.63
C PHE A 195 -8.62 33.35 -10.02
N LYS A 196 -9.55 33.22 -9.06
CA LYS A 196 -9.87 31.94 -8.43
C LYS A 196 -10.40 30.91 -9.44
N LEU A 197 -11.27 31.34 -10.35
CA LEU A 197 -11.83 30.49 -11.40
C LEU A 197 -10.73 29.98 -12.36
N ASP A 198 -9.77 30.82 -12.74
CA ASP A 198 -8.64 30.44 -13.58
C ASP A 198 -7.76 29.37 -12.91
N GLN A 199 -7.45 29.52 -11.62
CA GLN A 199 -6.69 28.50 -10.88
C GLN A 199 -7.43 27.16 -10.84
N LEU A 200 -8.75 27.19 -10.62
CA LEU A 200 -9.58 25.98 -10.62
C LEU A 200 -9.66 25.34 -12.02
N ILE A 201 -9.78 26.14 -13.09
CA ILE A 201 -9.78 25.64 -14.47
C ILE A 201 -8.43 24.98 -14.79
N ALA A 202 -7.32 25.63 -14.48
CA ALA A 202 -5.98 25.07 -14.70
C ALA A 202 -5.79 23.74 -13.94
N ALA A 203 -6.20 23.69 -12.66
CA ALA A 203 -6.15 22.47 -11.86
C ALA A 203 -7.04 21.35 -12.43
N LEU A 204 -8.21 21.67 -12.99
CA LEU A 204 -9.09 20.71 -13.65
C LEU A 204 -8.45 20.16 -14.92
N GLU A 205 -7.91 21.03 -15.77
CA GLU A 205 -7.22 20.64 -17.01
C GLU A 205 -6.01 19.74 -16.71
N PHE A 206 -5.21 20.10 -15.71
CA PHE A 206 -4.11 19.28 -15.22
C PHE A 206 -4.60 17.90 -14.75
N SER A 207 -5.61 17.84 -13.88
CA SER A 207 -6.14 16.58 -13.36
C SER A 207 -6.69 15.69 -14.47
N LYS A 208 -7.40 16.26 -15.47
CA LYS A 208 -7.89 15.51 -16.64
C LYS A 208 -6.73 14.93 -17.46
N LYS A 209 -5.63 15.67 -17.64
CA LYS A 209 -4.42 15.18 -18.31
C LYS A 209 -3.80 14.01 -17.54
N GLN A 210 -3.72 14.09 -16.21
CA GLN A 210 -3.20 13.01 -15.37
C GLN A 210 -4.08 11.75 -15.42
N VAL A 211 -5.41 11.89 -15.42
CA VAL A 211 -6.32 10.74 -15.60
C VAL A 211 -6.06 10.03 -16.94
N LEU A 212 -5.86 10.77 -18.02
CA LEU A 212 -5.55 10.18 -19.33
C LEU A 212 -4.17 9.49 -19.34
N ALA A 213 -3.15 10.13 -18.77
CA ALA A 213 -1.79 9.59 -18.70
C ALA A 213 -1.77 8.27 -17.90
N THR A 214 -2.36 8.27 -16.70
CA THR A 214 -2.45 7.09 -15.83
C THR A 214 -3.26 5.97 -16.46
N THR A 215 -4.38 6.29 -17.13
CA THR A 215 -5.18 5.28 -17.86
C THR A 215 -4.38 4.63 -18.99
N LYS A 216 -3.57 5.40 -19.73
CA LYS A 216 -2.68 4.84 -20.77
C LYS A 216 -1.65 3.89 -20.17
N GLU A 217 -1.06 4.25 -19.03
CA GLU A 217 -0.05 3.40 -18.38
C GLU A 217 -0.66 2.11 -17.80
N ILE A 218 -1.86 2.17 -17.21
CA ILE A 218 -2.60 0.97 -16.78
C ILE A 218 -2.79 0.02 -17.97
N ARG A 219 -3.26 0.52 -19.14
CA ARG A 219 -3.45 -0.32 -20.33
C ARG A 219 -2.16 -1.00 -20.78
N ARG A 220 -1.04 -0.26 -20.79
CA ARG A 220 0.29 -0.82 -21.12
C ARG A 220 0.71 -1.90 -20.13
N ALA A 221 0.52 -1.66 -18.84
CA ALA A 221 0.81 -2.63 -17.78
C ALA A 221 -0.04 -3.89 -17.90
N SER A 222 -1.34 -3.76 -18.19
CA SER A 222 -2.25 -4.89 -18.40
C SER A 222 -1.84 -5.76 -19.58
N VAL A 223 -1.46 -5.17 -20.72
CA VAL A 223 -0.98 -5.93 -21.90
C VAL A 223 0.30 -6.71 -21.55
N ARG A 224 1.25 -6.09 -20.83
CA ARG A 224 2.47 -6.77 -20.36
C ARG A 224 2.13 -7.94 -19.42
N TRP A 225 1.15 -7.75 -18.53
CA TRP A 225 0.71 -8.78 -17.59
C TRP A 225 0.11 -9.98 -18.31
N THR A 226 -0.79 -9.78 -19.27
CA THR A 226 -1.38 -10.86 -20.08
C THR A 226 -0.32 -11.67 -20.83
N LYS A 227 0.67 -11.00 -21.44
CA LYS A 227 1.75 -11.70 -22.15
C LYS A 227 2.62 -12.57 -21.23
N LYS A 228 2.87 -12.10 -20.00
CA LYS A 228 3.64 -12.87 -19.00
C LYS A 228 2.85 -14.06 -18.43
N SER A 229 1.52 -13.94 -18.30
CA SER A 229 0.69 -15.00 -17.72
C SER A 229 0.28 -16.09 -18.69
N THR A 230 0.23 -15.84 -20.00
CA THR A 230 -0.11 -16.86 -21.02
C THR A 230 1.08 -17.61 -21.59
N GLY A 231 2.32 -17.32 -21.19
CA GLY A 231 3.51 -18.04 -21.64
C GLY A 231 3.71 -18.06 -23.16
N THR A 232 3.08 -17.15 -23.91
CA THR A 232 3.11 -17.15 -25.36
C THR A 232 4.14 -16.12 -25.83
N SER A 233 5.40 -16.55 -25.86
CA SER A 233 6.44 -15.89 -26.63
C SER A 233 6.32 -16.40 -28.07
N TYR A 234 5.66 -15.64 -28.94
CA TYR A 234 5.82 -15.82 -30.39
C TYR A 234 7.08 -15.04 -30.80
N PHE A 235 8.20 -15.73 -30.78
CA PHE A 235 9.37 -15.49 -31.62
C PHE A 235 9.96 -16.84 -31.99
#